data_AF-A0A4Y1QLT1-F1
#
_entry.id   AF-A0A4Y1QLT1-F1
#
_cell.length_a   1.000
_cell.length_b   1.000
_cell.length_c   1.000
_cell.angle_alpha   90.00
_cell.angle_beta   90.00
_cell.angle_gamma   90.00
#
_symmetry.space_group_name_H-M   'P 1'
#
loop_
_entity.id
_entity.type
_entity.pdbx_description
1 polymer ?
#
loop_
_entity_poly.entity_id
_entity_poly.type
_entity_poly.pdbx_seq_one_letter_code
_entity_poly.pdbx_strand_id
1 'polypeptide(L)'
;MAMPDHARDVVDPSLLNEKVNADAADDRCGDDIRERPSTSYQDGYPVQARRLEECLVSAMQLGLSCSAISPTERMLMNVVVNQMKAIRDSYHKLRRQS
;
A
#
# COMPACT_ATOMS: atom_id res chain seq x y z
N MET A 1 -4.70 23.98 -3.23
CA MET A 1 -5.55 22.90 -2.66
C MET A 1 -4.74 22.17 -1.62
N ALA A 2 -5.24 22.14 -0.40
CA ALA A 2 -4.59 21.60 0.79
C ALA A 2 -5.18 20.21 1.12
N MET A 3 -4.36 19.23 1.46
CA MET A 3 -4.83 17.93 1.94
C MET A 3 -5.29 18.05 3.41
N PRO A 4 -6.48 17.54 3.80
CA PRO A 4 -6.96 17.57 5.18
C PRO A 4 -6.08 16.76 6.14
N ASP A 5 -6.12 17.07 7.44
CA ASP A 5 -5.31 16.40 8.49
C ASP A 5 -5.50 14.87 8.52
N HIS A 6 -6.67 14.39 8.10
CA HIS A 6 -7.02 12.98 8.01
C HIS A 6 -6.59 12.29 6.71
N ALA A 7 -5.84 12.96 5.83
CA ALA A 7 -5.36 12.34 4.59
C ALA A 7 -4.42 11.14 4.83
N ARG A 8 -3.81 11.06 6.01
CA ARG A 8 -3.00 9.90 6.44
C ARG A 8 -3.84 8.67 6.73
N ASP A 9 -5.10 8.86 7.11
CA ASP A 9 -6.03 7.77 7.42
C ASP A 9 -6.51 7.07 6.13
N VAL A 10 -6.25 7.65 4.96
CA VAL A 10 -6.51 7.04 3.63
C VAL A 10 -5.55 5.89 3.34
N VAL A 11 -4.38 5.86 3.98
CA VAL A 11 -3.40 4.77 3.80
C VAL A 11 -3.82 3.59 4.68
N ASP A 12 -4.80 2.81 4.21
CA ASP A 12 -5.21 1.55 4.84
C ASP A 12 -4.46 0.36 4.19
N PRO A 13 -3.52 -0.27 4.91
CA PRO A 13 -2.78 -1.41 4.40
C PRO A 13 -3.68 -2.62 4.04
N SER A 14 -4.84 -2.73 4.69
CA SER A 14 -5.82 -3.80 4.46
C SER A 14 -6.40 -3.78 3.05
N LEU A 15 -6.42 -2.62 2.38
CA LEU A 15 -6.91 -2.46 1.01
C LEU A 15 -5.98 -3.09 -0.04
N LEU A 16 -4.70 -3.33 0.29
CA LEU A 16 -3.74 -3.94 -0.62
C LEU A 16 -3.92 -5.47 -0.74
N ASN A 17 -4.85 -6.05 0.03
CA ASN A 17 -5.17 -7.47 0.00
C ASN A 17 -6.23 -7.83 -1.06
N GLU A 18 -6.22 -7.15 -2.22
CA GLU A 18 -7.03 -7.60 -3.35
C GLU A 18 -6.41 -8.88 -3.91
N LYS A 19 -7.00 -10.00 -3.51
CA LYS A 19 -6.70 -11.33 -4.03
C LYS A 19 -6.90 -11.28 -5.56
N VAL A 20 -5.80 -11.13 -6.31
CA VAL A 20 -5.74 -11.49 -7.74
C VAL A 20 -6.00 -12.99 -7.79
N ASN A 21 -7.27 -13.36 -7.86
CA ASN A 21 -7.66 -14.69 -8.29
C ASN A 21 -7.50 -14.65 -9.81
N ALA A 22 -6.28 -14.91 -10.28
CA ALA A 22 -6.05 -15.25 -11.67
C ALA A 22 -6.39 -16.73 -11.86
N ASP A 23 -7.66 -17.08 -11.71
CA ASP A 23 -8.17 -18.38 -12.12
C ASP A 23 -9.14 -18.15 -13.28
N ALA A 24 -8.89 -18.89 -14.35
CA ALA A 24 -9.46 -18.74 -15.68
C ALA A 24 -11.00 -18.71 -15.71
N ALA A 25 -11.51 -17.93 -16.68
CA ALA A 25 -12.82 -18.02 -17.33
C ALA A 25 -13.94 -18.82 -16.62
N ASP A 26 -14.96 -18.12 -16.10
CA ASP A 26 -16.34 -18.60 -16.23
C ASP A 26 -17.28 -17.39 -16.34
N ASP A 27 -17.84 -17.23 -17.54
CA ASP A 27 -18.96 -16.33 -17.81
C ASP A 27 -20.21 -16.93 -17.16
N ARG A 28 -20.48 -16.52 -15.91
CA ARG A 28 -21.81 -16.64 -15.31
C ARG A 28 -22.19 -15.35 -14.62
N CYS A 29 -23.03 -14.59 -15.31
CA CYS A 29 -23.88 -13.57 -14.71
C CYS A 29 -24.77 -14.23 -13.66
N GLY A 30 -24.47 -13.99 -12.38
CA GLY A 30 -25.28 -14.39 -11.23
C GLY A 30 -25.24 -13.29 -10.20
N ASP A 31 -26.32 -12.53 -10.12
CA ASP A 31 -26.60 -11.53 -9.09
C ASP A 31 -26.85 -12.24 -7.76
N ASP A 32 -25.79 -12.41 -6.96
CA ASP A 32 -25.91 -12.72 -5.55
C ASP A 32 -24.90 -11.85 -4.80
N ILE A 33 -25.41 -10.82 -4.10
CA ILE A 33 -24.67 -10.06 -3.08
C ILE A 33 -24.37 -11.03 -1.93
N ARG A 34 -23.36 -11.87 -2.12
CA ARG A 34 -22.75 -12.64 -1.05
C ARG A 34 -21.79 -11.69 -0.35
N GLU A 35 -22.17 -11.22 0.84
CA GLU A 35 -21.21 -10.68 1.79
C GLU A 35 -20.03 -11.65 1.88
N ARG A 36 -18.90 -11.29 1.27
CA ARG A 36 -17.69 -12.09 1.33
C ARG A 36 -17.36 -12.25 2.81
N PRO A 37 -17.21 -13.49 3.33
CA PRO A 37 -16.74 -13.68 4.69
C PRO A 37 -15.45 -12.90 4.83
N SER A 38 -15.39 -12.02 5.82
CA SER A 38 -14.14 -11.42 6.27
C SER A 38 -13.24 -12.56 6.72
N THR A 39 -12.53 -13.20 5.80
CA THR A 39 -11.66 -14.33 6.12
C THR A 39 -10.58 -13.79 7.02
N SER A 40 -10.70 -14.21 8.27
CA SER A 40 -9.82 -13.92 9.37
C SER A 40 -8.36 -14.07 8.98
N TYR A 41 -7.62 -12.99 9.21
CA TYR A 41 -6.24 -12.92 9.67
C TYR A 41 -5.44 -14.24 9.73
N GLN A 42 -4.31 -14.21 9.04
CA GLN A 42 -3.01 -14.76 9.46
C GLN A 42 -2.90 -16.29 9.54
N ASP A 43 -2.48 -16.91 8.42
CA ASP A 43 -1.53 -18.06 8.47
C ASP A 43 -0.82 -18.29 7.13
N GLY A 44 -1.39 -17.81 6.01
CA GLY A 44 -0.85 -18.03 4.67
C GLY A 44 -0.36 -16.79 3.91
N TYR A 45 -0.35 -15.60 4.54
CA TYR A 45 0.06 -14.39 3.83
C TYR A 45 1.57 -14.45 3.56
N PRO A 46 2.00 -14.50 2.28
CA PRO A 46 3.40 -14.70 1.99
C PRO A 46 4.18 -13.51 2.56
N VAL A 47 5.27 -13.80 3.28
CA VAL A 47 6.17 -12.78 3.87
C VAL A 47 6.54 -11.70 2.85
N GLN A 48 6.61 -12.08 1.58
CA GLN A 48 6.88 -11.18 0.48
C GLN A 48 5.77 -10.15 0.24
N ALA A 49 4.50 -10.55 0.29
CA ALA A 49 3.37 -9.63 0.13
C ALA A 49 3.32 -8.61 1.28
N ARG A 50 3.63 -9.03 2.51
CA ARG A 50 3.74 -8.12 3.67
C ARG A 50 4.83 -7.07 3.50
N ARG A 51 5.98 -7.48 2.98
CA ARG A 51 7.09 -6.55 2.72
C ARG A 51 6.78 -5.61 1.55
N LEU A 52 5.97 -6.04 0.58
CA LEU A 52 5.48 -5.19 -0.49
C LEU A 52 4.52 -4.12 0.06
N GLU A 53 3.57 -4.55 0.87
CA GLU A 53 2.61 -3.69 1.58
C GLU A 53 3.34 -2.61 2.39
N GLU A 54 4.35 -2.99 3.18
CA GLU A 54 5.19 -2.07 3.94
C GLU A 54 5.89 -1.02 3.05
N CYS A 55 6.38 -1.42 1.87
CA CYS A 55 6.99 -0.50 0.91
C CYS A 55 5.97 0.50 0.35
N LEU A 56 4.76 0.02 0.02
CA LEU A 56 3.68 0.86 -0.51
C LEU A 56 3.15 1.85 0.52
N VAL A 57 2.90 1.39 1.75
CA VAL A 57 2.49 2.23 2.88
C VAL A 57 3.52 3.33 3.12
N SER A 58 4.82 2.98 3.15
CA SER A 58 5.90 3.95 3.31
C SER A 58 5.94 4.98 2.19
N ALA A 59 5.73 4.57 0.94
CA ALA A 59 5.70 5.48 -0.21
C ALA A 59 4.53 6.46 -0.14
N MET A 60 3.34 5.99 0.25
CA MET A 60 2.15 6.84 0.41
C MET A 60 2.33 7.85 1.55
N GLN A 61 2.82 7.41 2.72
CA GLN A 61 3.09 8.30 3.85
C GLN A 61 4.12 9.39 3.51
N LEU A 62 5.14 9.05 2.73
CA LEU A 62 6.12 10.00 2.24
C LEU A 62 5.47 11.02 1.28
N GLY A 63 4.66 10.56 0.33
CA GLY A 63 3.92 11.42 -0.60
C GLY A 63 2.96 12.40 0.11
N LEU A 64 2.30 11.94 1.17
CA LEU A 64 1.46 12.78 2.02
C LEU A 64 2.28 13.83 2.77
N SER A 65 3.43 13.45 3.32
CA SER A 65 4.33 14.38 4.01
C SER A 65 4.88 15.49 3.10
N CYS A 66 5.10 15.17 1.82
CA CYS A 66 5.50 16.16 0.81
C CYS A 66 4.35 17.09 0.40
N SER A 67 3.09 16.67 0.63
CA SER A 67 1.87 17.39 0.26
C SER A 67 1.33 18.26 1.40
N ALA A 68 2.09 18.42 2.50
CA ALA A 68 1.71 19.29 3.61
C ALA A 68 1.47 20.73 3.13
N ILE A 69 0.48 21.38 3.75
CA ILE A 69 -0.01 22.71 3.38
C ILE A 69 1.09 23.74 3.59
N SER A 70 1.70 23.73 4.78
CA SER A 70 2.80 24.63 5.08
C SER A 70 4.12 24.07 4.57
N PRO A 71 4.93 24.87 3.85
CA PRO A 71 6.30 24.49 3.49
C PRO A 71 7.17 24.14 4.70
N THR A 72 6.92 24.75 5.87
CA THR A 72 7.69 24.50 7.10
C THR A 72 7.37 23.15 7.73
N GLU A 73 6.22 22.56 7.41
CA GLU A 73 5.80 21.24 7.88
C GLU A 73 6.26 20.12 6.93
N ARG A 74 6.72 20.49 5.72
CA ARG A 74 7.23 19.51 4.77
C ARG A 74 8.58 18.99 5.23
N MET A 75 8.77 17.71 5.02
CA MET A 75 10.05 17.05 5.24
C MET A 75 11.13 17.66 4.33
N LEU A 76 12.35 17.80 4.85
CA LEU A 76 13.48 18.31 4.08
C LEU A 76 13.74 17.42 2.85
N MET A 77 14.02 18.04 1.71
CA MET A 77 14.15 17.32 0.43
C MET A 77 15.24 16.25 0.43
N ASN A 78 16.36 16.48 1.13
CA ASN A 78 17.41 15.48 1.30
C ASN A 78 16.91 14.24 2.05
N VAL A 79 16.08 14.42 3.09
CA VAL A 79 15.45 13.32 3.84
C VAL A 79 14.46 12.59 2.94
N VAL A 80 13.63 13.31 2.18
CA VAL A 80 12.67 12.70 1.23
C VAL A 80 13.41 11.82 0.21
N VAL A 81 14.44 12.34 -0.43
CA VAL A 81 15.23 11.59 -1.43
C VAL A 81 15.89 10.36 -0.81
N ASN A 82 16.40 10.46 0.42
CA ASN A 82 17.00 9.33 1.12
C ASN A 82 15.96 8.24 1.45
N GLN A 83 14.76 8.63 1.90
CA GLN A 83 13.67 7.69 2.16
C GLN A 83 13.17 7.03 0.87
N MET A 84 13.02 7.78 -0.23
CA MET A 84 12.65 7.22 -1.54
C MET A 84 13.66 6.17 -2.02
N LYS A 85 14.96 6.43 -1.87
CA LYS A 85 16.01 5.45 -2.19
C LYS A 85 15.89 4.19 -1.32
N ALA A 86 15.69 4.35 -0.01
CA ALA A 86 15.53 3.23 0.90
C ALA A 86 14.31 2.35 0.56
N ILE A 87 13.16 2.97 0.27
CA ILE A 87 11.93 2.27 -0.15
C ILE A 87 12.18 1.49 -1.45
N ARG A 88 12.76 2.15 -2.47
CA ARG A 88 13.10 1.53 -3.76
C ARG A 88 14.05 0.35 -3.58
N ASP A 89 15.10 0.50 -2.78
CA ASP A 89 16.10 -0.54 -2.57
C ASP A 89 15.51 -1.73 -1.78
N SER A 90 14.60 -1.47 -0.84
CA SER A 90 13.83 -2.51 -0.13
C SER A 90 12.94 -3.30 -1.11
N TYR A 91 12.18 -2.61 -1.96
CA TYR A 91 11.34 -3.21 -2.98
C TYR A 91 12.14 -4.06 -3.98
N HIS A 92 13.30 -3.57 -4.43
CA HIS A 92 14.16 -4.35 -5.33
C HIS A 92 14.74 -5.60 -4.66
N LYS A 93 15.11 -5.53 -3.38
CA LYS A 93 15.57 -6.71 -2.62
C LYS A 93 14.45 -7.74 -2.52
N LEU A 94 13.23 -7.29 -2.27
CA LEU A 94 12.05 -8.15 -2.23
C LEU A 94 11.80 -8.84 -3.57
N ARG A 95 11.81 -8.10 -4.69
CA ARG A 95 11.60 -8.65 -6.04
C ARG A 95 12.68 -9.66 -6.46
N ARG A 96 13.90 -9.55 -5.95
CA ARG A 96 14.98 -10.52 -6.22
C ARG A 96 14.84 -11.80 -5.39
N GLN A 97 13.97 -11.82 -4.39
CA GLN A 97 13.74 -12.94 -3.47
C GLN A 97 12.46 -13.75 -3.79
N SER A 98 11.69 -13.35 -4.83
CA SER A 98 10.53 -14.09 -5.35
C SER A 98 10.91 -14.91 -6.58
#